data_AF-A0A2N2T8X9-F1
#
_entry.id   AF-A0A2N2T8X9-F1
#
_cell.length_a   1.000
_cell.length_b   1.000
_cell.length_c   1.000
_cell.angle_alpha   90.00
_cell.angle_beta   90.00
_cell.angle_gamma   90.00
#
_symmetry.space_group_name_H-M   'P 1'
#
loop_
_entity.id
_entity.type
_entity.pdbx_description
1 polymer ?
#
loop_
_entity_poly.entity_id
_entity_poly.type
_entity_poly.pdbx_seq_one_letter_code
_entity_poly.pdbx_strand_id
1 'polypeptide(L)'
;MPKNTSEAAFETAIEAVLLADGYTRVESKDFDRERAIFPDEALDFIRATQGKVWEKLEALHGEQTGARVLESLCKWLDTHGTLATLRH
;
A
#
# COMPACT_ATOMS: atom_id res chain seq x y z
N MET A 1 -36.42 7.99 14.50
CA MET A 1 -35.34 8.25 13.53
C MET A 1 -35.18 7.01 12.67
N PRO A 2 -35.21 7.10 11.33
CA PRO A 2 -34.94 5.94 10.49
C PRO A 2 -33.50 5.47 10.74
N LYS A 3 -33.32 4.16 10.89
CA LYS A 3 -32.00 3.52 11.00
C LYS A 3 -31.35 3.58 9.61
N ASN A 4 -30.37 4.47 9.42
CA ASN A 4 -29.57 4.48 8.20
C ASN A 4 -28.60 3.29 8.24
N THR A 5 -28.99 2.19 7.60
CA THR A 5 -28.20 0.96 7.46
C THR A 5 -27.64 0.81 6.04
N SER A 6 -27.39 1.92 5.34
CA SER A 6 -26.76 1.88 4.02
C SER A 6 -25.28 1.53 4.14
N GLU A 7 -24.73 0.90 3.10
CA GLU A 7 -23.30 0.62 2.98
C GLU A 7 -22.46 1.88 3.14
N ALA A 8 -22.85 2.98 2.49
CA ALA A 8 -22.19 4.28 2.64
C ALA A 8 -22.15 4.80 4.09
N ALA A 9 -23.23 4.62 4.86
CA ALA A 9 -23.25 5.03 6.27
C ALA A 9 -22.34 4.13 7.13
N PHE A 10 -22.25 2.85 6.79
CA PHE A 10 -21.39 1.89 7.44
C PHE A 10 -19.90 2.16 7.14
N GLU A 11 -19.54 2.38 5.88
CA GLU A 11 -18.18 2.76 5.45
C GLU A 11 -17.73 4.06 6.12
N THR A 12 -18.59 5.08 6.14
CA THR A 12 -18.30 6.36 6.81
C THR A 12 -18.02 6.15 8.30
N ALA A 13 -18.79 5.29 8.97
CA ALA A 13 -18.59 5.01 10.39
C ALA A 13 -17.28 4.25 10.66
N ILE A 14 -16.94 3.24 9.85
CA ILE A 14 -15.68 2.50 9.95
C ILE A 14 -14.50 3.44 9.71
N GLU A 15 -14.55 4.22 8.63
CA GLU A 15 -13.48 5.14 8.26
C GLU A 15 -13.24 6.17 9.36
N ALA A 16 -14.29 6.76 9.92
CA ALA A 16 -14.15 7.70 11.04
C ALA A 16 -13.44 7.10 12.25
N VAL A 17 -13.72 5.83 12.59
CA VAL A 17 -13.05 5.14 13.69
C VAL A 17 -11.59 4.86 13.38
N LEU A 18 -11.28 4.33 12.19
CA LEU A 18 -9.90 4.00 11.80
C LEU A 18 -9.02 5.26 11.73
N LEU A 19 -9.52 6.35 11.15
CA LEU A 19 -8.79 7.61 11.07
C LEU A 19 -8.52 8.22 12.46
N ALA A 20 -9.41 8.00 13.42
CA ALA A 20 -9.18 8.40 14.80
C ALA A 20 -8.16 7.52 15.54
N ASP A 21 -7.90 6.30 15.06
CA ASP A 21 -7.01 5.30 15.65
C ASP A 21 -5.65 5.19 14.92
N GLY A 22 -5.23 6.27 14.24
CA GLY A 22 -3.89 6.37 13.65
C GLY A 22 -3.76 5.82 12.22
N TYR A 23 -4.87 5.44 11.58
CA TYR A 23 -4.85 5.15 10.13
C TYR A 23 -4.84 6.44 9.32
N THR A 24 -4.23 6.38 8.15
CA THR A 24 -4.20 7.49 7.18
C THR A 24 -5.20 7.21 6.06
N ARG A 25 -5.93 8.25 5.64
CA ARG A 25 -6.82 8.16 4.47
C ARG A 25 -5.98 8.10 3.20
N VAL A 26 -6.28 7.14 2.33
CA VAL A 26 -5.72 7.03 0.98
C VAL A 26 -6.87 7.06 -0.03
N GLU A 27 -6.65 7.64 -1.20
CA GLU A 27 -7.66 7.71 -2.25
C GLU A 27 -7.89 6.33 -2.87
N SER A 28 -9.15 5.91 -2.97
CA SER A 28 -9.51 4.58 -3.50
C SER A 28 -9.11 4.37 -4.96
N LYS A 29 -8.94 5.45 -5.72
CA LYS A 29 -8.49 5.43 -7.12
C LYS A 29 -7.01 5.05 -7.27
N ASP A 30 -6.22 5.21 -6.21
CA ASP A 30 -4.78 4.94 -6.20
C ASP A 30 -4.50 3.46 -5.88
N PHE A 31 -5.55 2.68 -5.58
CA PHE A 31 -5.45 1.23 -5.43
C PHE A 31 -5.33 0.54 -6.79
N ASP A 32 -4.20 -0.13 -7.02
CA ASP A 32 -4.00 -0.99 -8.18
C ASP A 32 -4.73 -2.32 -7.97
N ARG A 33 -5.83 -2.50 -8.70
CA ARG A 33 -6.68 -3.70 -8.62
C ARG A 33 -6.02 -4.95 -9.20
N GLU A 34 -5.11 -4.80 -10.16
CA GLU A 34 -4.43 -5.94 -10.78
C GLU A 34 -3.37 -6.49 -9.83
N ARG A 35 -2.61 -5.59 -9.20
CA ARG A 35 -1.56 -5.95 -8.24
C ARG A 35 -2.05 -6.10 -6.79
N ALA A 36 -3.29 -5.70 -6.52
CA ALA A 36 -3.94 -5.68 -5.22
C ALA A 36 -3.14 -4.91 -4.14
N ILE A 37 -2.54 -3.78 -4.50
CA ILE A 37 -1.75 -2.92 -3.60
C ILE A 37 -1.99 -1.43 -3.88
N PHE A 38 -1.54 -0.56 -2.97
CA PHE A 38 -1.33 0.87 -3.23
C PHE A 38 0.14 1.08 -3.63
N PRO A 39 0.48 1.25 -4.93
CA PRO A 39 1.87 1.23 -5.38
C PRO A 39 2.71 2.36 -4.79
N ASP A 40 2.15 3.57 -4.77
CA ASP A 40 2.86 4.75 -4.27
C ASP A 40 3.09 4.67 -2.75
N GLU A 41 2.08 4.26 -1.98
CA GLU A 41 2.21 4.02 -0.53
C GLU A 41 3.27 2.95 -0.23
N ALA A 42 3.32 1.87 -1.02
CA ALA A 42 4.33 0.83 -0.86
C ALA A 42 5.74 1.36 -1.15
N LEU A 43 5.91 2.15 -2.21
CA LEU A 43 7.19 2.74 -2.56
C LEU A 43 7.64 3.78 -1.53
N ASP A 44 6.74 4.63 -1.06
CA ASP A 44 7.03 5.64 -0.05
C ASP A 44 7.41 4.99 1.28
N PHE A 45 6.72 3.93 1.68
CA PHE A 45 7.09 3.13 2.84
C PHE A 45 8.51 2.55 2.70
N ILE A 46 8.83 1.95 1.54
CA ILE A 46 10.15 1.35 1.29
C ILE A 46 11.24 2.43 1.28
N ARG A 47 11.00 3.59 0.65
CA ARG A 47 11.94 4.71 0.63
C ARG A 47 12.20 5.25 2.04
N ALA A 48 11.13 5.46 2.81
CA ALA A 48 11.21 5.99 4.16
C ALA A 48 11.94 5.03 5.12
N THR A 49 11.74 3.73 4.96
CA THR A 49 12.33 2.71 5.85
C THR A 49 13.70 2.21 5.40
N GLN A 50 14.01 2.27 4.09
CA GLN A 50 15.21 1.66 3.49
C GLN A 50 15.99 2.60 2.56
N GLY A 51 16.03 3.90 2.86
CA GLY A 51 16.65 4.92 2.00
C GLY A 51 18.06 4.60 1.47
N LYS A 52 18.96 4.08 2.31
CA LYS A 52 20.33 3.70 1.89
C LYS A 52 20.36 2.58 0.83
N VAL A 53 19.40 1.66 0.87
CA VAL A 53 19.28 0.60 -0.14
C VAL A 53 18.62 1.16 -1.39
N TRP A 54 17.61 2.01 -1.21
CA TRP A 54 16.95 2.72 -2.31
C TRP A 54 17.95 3.51 -3.16
N GLU A 55 18.80 4.33 -2.55
CA GLU A 55 19.83 5.12 -3.26
C GLU A 55 20.73 4.26 -4.15
N LYS A 56 21.08 3.05 -3.70
CA LYS A 56 21.88 2.11 -4.50
C LYS A 56 21.10 1.55 -5.68
N LEU A 57 19.82 1.22 -5.49
CA LEU A 57 18.96 0.77 -6.58
C LEU A 57 18.74 1.89 -7.60
N GLU A 58 18.55 3.12 -7.13
CA GLU A 58 18.36 4.29 -7.97
C GLU A 58 19.61 4.64 -8.78
N ALA A 59 20.81 4.48 -8.21
CA ALA A 59 22.06 4.61 -8.97
C ALA A 59 22.19 3.58 -10.11
N LEU A 60 21.54 2.41 -10.00
CA LEU A 60 21.59 1.33 -11.00
C LEU A 60 20.45 1.39 -12.02
N HIS A 61 19.29 1.90 -11.63
CA HIS A 61 18.05 1.78 -12.40
C HIS A 61 17.36 3.12 -12.69
N GLY A 62 17.79 4.21 -12.06
CA GLY A 62 17.25 5.55 -12.23
C GLY A 62 15.73 5.57 -12.07
N GLU A 63 15.04 6.16 -13.04
CA GLU A 63 13.58 6.27 -13.08
C GLU A 63 12.84 4.91 -13.06
N GLN A 64 13.51 3.82 -13.45
CA GLN A 64 12.91 2.47 -13.46
C GLN A 64 12.93 1.78 -12.09
N THR A 65 13.56 2.39 -11.08
CA THR A 65 13.73 1.78 -9.75
C THR A 65 12.40 1.39 -9.12
N GLY A 66 11.42 2.31 -9.12
CA GLY A 66 10.10 2.04 -8.55
C GLY A 66 9.39 0.87 -9.22
N ALA A 67 9.40 0.84 -10.56
CA ALA A 67 8.77 -0.23 -11.32
C ALA A 67 9.38 -1.60 -10.99
N ARG A 68 10.72 -1.69 -10.89
CA ARG A 68 11.43 -2.93 -10.56
C ARG A 68 11.21 -3.41 -9.13
N VAL A 69 11.15 -2.47 -8.19
CA VAL A 69 10.84 -2.80 -6.78
C VAL A 69 9.42 -3.35 -6.68
N LEU A 70 8.45 -2.71 -7.32
CA LEU A 70 7.07 -3.17 -7.33
C LEU A 70 6.92 -4.54 -8.02
N GLU A 71 7.58 -4.75 -9.16
CA GLU A 71 7.58 -6.06 -9.84
C GLU A 71 8.11 -7.17 -8.92
N SER A 72 9.20 -6.90 -8.22
CA SER A 72 9.82 -7.87 -7.29
C SER A 72 8.93 -8.12 -6.08
N LEU A 73 8.31 -7.07 -5.53
CA LEU A 73 7.37 -7.17 -4.41
C LEU A 73 6.14 -7.99 -4.79
N CYS A 74 5.49 -7.68 -5.92
CA CYS A 74 4.33 -8.42 -6.41
C CYS A 74 4.68 -9.89 -6.66
N LYS A 75 5.81 -10.17 -7.32
CA LYS A 75 6.28 -11.55 -7.53
C LYS A 75 6.46 -12.31 -6.22
N TRP A 76 7.01 -11.65 -5.19
CA TRP A 76 7.17 -12.26 -3.87
C TRP A 76 5.82 -12.52 -3.19
N LEU A 77 4.91 -11.54 -3.24
CA LEU A 77 3.54 -11.67 -2.74
C LEU A 77 2.78 -12.81 -3.44
N ASP A 78 2.90 -12.94 -4.75
CA ASP A 78 2.26 -14.00 -5.54
C ASP A 78 2.81 -15.39 -5.19
N THR A 79 4.12 -15.46 -4.92
CA THR A 79 4.80 -16.73 -4.64
C THR A 79 4.60 -17.20 -3.20
N HIS A 80 4.59 -16.28 -2.23
CA HIS A 80 4.66 -16.60 -0.80
C HIS A 80 3.44 -16.16 0.00
N GLY A 81 2.63 -15.25 -0.55
CA GLY A 81 1.48 -14.64 0.11
C GLY A 81 1.85 -13.48 1.05
N THR A 82 0.86 -12.66 1.38
CA THR A 82 1.01 -11.44 2.18
C THR A 82 1.56 -11.72 3.59
N LEU A 83 1.06 -12.77 4.25
CA LEU A 83 1.47 -13.07 5.63
C LEU A 83 2.94 -13.50 5.73
N ALA A 84 3.43 -14.29 4.77
CA ALA A 84 4.84 -14.64 4.70
C ALA A 84 5.69 -13.40 4.42
N THR A 85 5.23 -12.56 3.50
CA THR A 85 5.91 -11.31 3.15
C THR A 85 6.11 -10.36 4.34
N LEU A 86 5.11 -10.22 5.20
CA LEU A 86 5.19 -9.32 6.37
C LEU A 86 6.02 -9.86 7.54
N ARG A 87 6.36 -11.16 7.55
CA ARG A 87 7.05 -11.82 8.68
C ARG A 87 8.56 -11.97 8.48
N HIS A 88 9.09 -11.57 7.32
CA HIS A 88 10.49 -11.68 6.95
C HIS A 88 11.11 -10.29 6.76
#